data_AF-A0A941KIM8-F1
#
_entry.id   AF-A0A941KIM8-F1
#
_cell.length_a   1.000
_cell.length_b   1.000
_cell.length_c   1.000
_cell.angle_alpha   90.00
_cell.angle_beta   90.00
_cell.angle_gamma   90.00
#
_symmetry.space_group_name_H-M   'P 1'
#
loop_
_entity.id
_entity.type
_entity.pdbx_description
1 polymer ?
#
loop_
_entity_poly.entity_id
_entity_poly.type
_entity_poly.pdbx_seq_one_letter_code
_entity_poly.pdbx_strand_id
1 'polypeptide(L)'
;MLSDSETLSRRSMAVTAAAAGKPSPLTALLARWTQMHRHTRNLLSGSRFDPVAESKIRVERADTLVAHGQRYGDFDAMVQAAQEYRQALRLLDGGGHDIRTAELQWRLASILYEIGWNRAELRSLGECVSVCRELLAHAKSETPAPADFHIYRLLGDASSELAHLQTSALHFRQAVDAYVKAAKSMEAAGLEEDWCRVQANLAHCWEELSVLGLGTEAGWNALEAYEALAVVQTRRCRFAMARIMRDKARELRSTLAGER
;
A
#
# COMPACT_ATOMS: atom_id res chain seq x y z
N MET A 1 5.48 14.29 -13.26
CA MET A 1 5.19 15.04 -12.01
C MET A 1 3.70 15.32 -11.94
N LEU A 2 2.95 14.54 -11.15
CA LEU A 2 2.01 15.19 -10.24
C LEU A 2 2.94 15.97 -9.30
N SER A 3 2.91 17.30 -9.36
CA SER A 3 3.96 18.12 -8.74
C SER A 3 4.05 17.83 -7.24
N ASP A 4 5.25 17.87 -6.68
CA ASP A 4 5.47 17.76 -5.23
C ASP A 4 4.60 18.75 -4.44
N SER A 5 4.17 19.85 -5.08
CA SER A 5 3.22 20.81 -4.52
C SER A 5 1.79 20.27 -4.38
N GLU A 6 1.31 19.41 -5.29
CA GLU A 6 -0.02 18.78 -5.17
C GLU A 6 -0.02 17.64 -4.14
N THR A 7 1.08 16.89 -4.03
CA THR A 7 1.24 15.83 -3.02
C THR A 7 1.43 16.43 -1.62
N LEU A 8 2.23 17.50 -1.46
CA LEU A 8 2.32 18.28 -0.23
C LEU A 8 1.00 18.99 0.11
N SER A 9 0.27 19.50 -0.88
CA SER A 9 -1.03 20.15 -0.68
C SER A 9 -2.10 19.15 -0.21
N ARG A 10 -2.14 17.93 -0.77
CA ARG A 10 -3.00 16.85 -0.26
C ARG A 10 -2.63 16.40 1.15
N ARG A 11 -1.32 16.27 1.46
CA ARG A 11 -0.81 15.99 2.81
C ARG A 11 -1.22 17.07 3.81
N SER A 12 -1.16 18.35 3.42
CA SER A 12 -1.56 19.50 4.23
C SER A 12 -3.07 19.55 4.49
N MET A 13 -3.89 19.32 3.46
CA MET A 13 -5.35 19.31 3.59
C MET A 13 -5.84 18.20 4.54
N ALA A 14 -5.25 17.01 4.47
CA ALA A 14 -5.53 15.90 5.39
C ALA A 14 -5.22 16.24 6.85
N VAL A 15 -4.09 16.93 7.10
CA VAL A 15 -3.71 17.42 8.44
C VAL A 15 -4.69 18.48 8.94
N THR A 16 -5.19 19.38 8.09
CA THR A 16 -6.19 20.39 8.49
C THR A 16 -7.57 19.80 8.78
N ALA A 17 -7.96 18.68 8.17
CA ALA A 17 -9.21 17.99 8.48
C ALA A 17 -9.15 17.23 9.82
N ALA A 18 -7.98 16.70 10.20
CA ALA A 18 -7.74 15.99 11.45
C ALA A 18 -7.77 16.90 12.71
N ALA A 19 -7.71 18.22 12.54
CA ALA A 19 -7.71 19.18 13.66
C ALA A 19 -9.08 19.33 14.37
N ALA A 20 -10.16 18.76 13.82
CA ALA A 20 -11.48 18.74 14.46
C ALA A 20 -11.69 17.41 15.20
N GLY A 21 -11.07 17.25 16.36
CA GLY A 21 -11.05 16.01 17.19
C GLY A 21 -12.40 15.52 17.76
N LYS A 22 -13.47 15.50 16.96
CA LYS A 22 -14.74 14.84 17.26
C LYS A 22 -14.89 13.64 16.31
N PRO A 23 -15.18 12.43 16.83
CA PRO A 23 -15.47 11.29 15.95
C PRO A 23 -16.64 11.66 15.03
N SER A 24 -16.53 11.29 13.75
CA SER A 24 -17.57 11.64 12.78
C SER A 24 -18.92 11.03 13.20
N PRO A 25 -20.06 11.66 12.84
CA PRO A 25 -21.38 11.17 13.21
C PRO A 25 -21.62 9.70 12.81
N LEU A 26 -21.01 9.25 11.72
CA LEU A 26 -21.06 7.85 11.29
C LEU A 26 -20.33 6.92 12.26
N THR A 27 -19.17 7.32 12.77
CA THR A 27 -18.40 6.52 13.73
C THR A 27 -19.21 6.29 15.01
N ALA A 28 -19.89 7.34 15.50
CA ALA A 28 -20.76 7.25 16.66
C ALA A 28 -21.99 6.35 16.40
N LEU A 29 -22.58 6.43 15.20
CA LEU A 29 -23.70 5.58 14.79
C LEU A 29 -23.29 4.11 14.66
N LEU A 30 -22.12 3.82 14.09
CA LEU A 30 -21.59 2.46 13.97
C LEU A 30 -21.26 1.86 15.34
N ALA A 31 -20.72 2.65 16.27
CA ALA A 31 -20.51 2.22 17.65
C ALA A 31 -21.83 1.85 18.34
N ARG A 32 -22.87 2.69 18.18
CA ARG A 32 -24.22 2.41 18.71
C ARG A 32 -24.85 1.19 18.07
N TRP A 33 -24.74 1.04 16.74
CA TRP A 33 -25.22 -0.13 16.01
C TRP A 33 -24.53 -1.42 16.50
N THR A 34 -23.22 -1.37 16.75
CA THR A 34 -22.46 -2.51 17.28
C THR A 34 -22.93 -2.89 18.69
N GLN A 35 -23.12 -1.89 19.56
CA GLN A 35 -23.61 -2.11 20.92
C GLN A 35 -25.02 -2.70 20.89
N MET A 36 -25.89 -2.22 20.00
CA MET A 36 -27.22 -2.74 19.79
C MET A 36 -27.19 -4.18 19.28
N HIS A 37 -26.42 -4.50 18.24
CA HIS A 37 -26.30 -5.88 17.72
C HIS A 37 -25.74 -6.86 18.76
N ARG A 38 -24.76 -6.43 19.57
CA ARG A 38 -24.23 -7.23 20.67
C ARG A 38 -25.30 -7.45 21.74
N HIS A 39 -26.04 -6.40 22.09
CA HIS A 39 -27.10 -6.47 23.10
C HIS A 39 -28.28 -7.33 22.64
N THR A 40 -28.77 -7.13 21.42
CA THR A 40 -29.86 -7.94 20.85
C THR A 40 -29.44 -9.39 20.68
N ARG A 41 -28.20 -9.67 20.28
CA ARG A 41 -27.66 -11.04 20.26
C ARG A 41 -27.64 -11.68 21.65
N ASN A 42 -27.15 -10.97 22.66
CA ASN A 42 -27.12 -11.45 24.05
C ASN A 42 -28.53 -11.65 24.64
N LEU A 43 -29.52 -10.86 24.19
CA LEU A 43 -30.92 -10.98 24.61
C LEU A 43 -31.67 -12.10 23.89
N LEU A 44 -31.38 -12.33 22.60
CA LEU A 44 -32.09 -13.29 21.76
C LEU A 44 -31.58 -14.72 21.91
N SER A 45 -30.46 -14.95 22.60
CA SER A 45 -29.97 -16.30 22.77
C SER A 45 -29.15 -16.52 24.05
N GLY A 46 -29.48 -17.61 24.75
CA GLY A 46 -28.47 -18.41 25.46
C GLY A 46 -27.52 -19.14 24.48
N SER A 47 -27.25 -18.60 23.28
CA SER A 47 -26.41 -19.28 22.29
C SER A 47 -24.94 -19.06 22.60
N ARG A 48 -24.15 -20.11 22.45
CA ARG A 48 -22.69 -20.04 22.48
C ARG A 48 -22.18 -18.99 21.50
N PHE A 49 -21.14 -18.26 21.91
CA PHE A 49 -20.39 -17.34 21.07
C PHE A 49 -19.91 -18.04 19.81
N ASP A 50 -20.21 -17.46 18.63
CA ASP A 50 -19.71 -17.92 17.33
C ASP A 50 -18.63 -16.93 16.83
N PRO A 51 -17.33 -17.29 16.91
CA PRO A 51 -16.24 -16.43 16.47
C PRO A 51 -16.32 -16.06 14.99
N VAL A 52 -16.83 -16.94 14.14
CA VAL A 52 -16.89 -16.73 12.69
C VAL A 52 -17.98 -15.72 12.35
N ALA A 53 -19.16 -15.85 12.96
CA ALA A 53 -20.24 -14.87 12.79
C ALA A 53 -19.85 -13.49 13.33
N GLU A 54 -19.15 -13.43 14.46
CA GLU A 54 -18.64 -12.18 15.01
C GLU A 54 -17.56 -11.56 14.11
N SER A 55 -16.65 -12.36 13.55
CA SER A 55 -15.66 -11.90 12.58
C SER A 55 -16.31 -11.23 11.38
N LYS A 56 -17.38 -11.80 10.81
CA LYS A 56 -18.09 -11.23 9.65
C LYS A 56 -18.65 -9.83 9.93
N ILE A 57 -19.31 -9.66 11.08
CA ILE A 57 -19.87 -8.35 11.48
C ILE A 57 -18.77 -7.30 11.62
N ARG A 58 -17.61 -7.69 12.13
CA ARG A 58 -16.46 -6.80 12.24
C ARG A 58 -15.93 -6.38 10.87
N VAL A 59 -15.84 -7.32 9.93
CA VAL A 59 -15.46 -7.03 8.54
C VAL A 59 -16.45 -6.06 7.89
N GLU A 60 -17.76 -6.30 8.01
CA GLU A 60 -18.79 -5.39 7.44
C GLU A 60 -18.69 -3.98 8.02
N ARG A 61 -18.44 -3.87 9.33
CA ARG A 61 -18.21 -2.57 9.97
C ARG A 61 -16.93 -1.92 9.49
N ALA A 62 -15.83 -2.68 9.37
CA ALA A 62 -14.56 -2.18 8.85
C ALA A 62 -14.74 -1.65 7.42
N ASP A 63 -15.40 -2.40 6.54
CA ASP A 63 -15.69 -2.00 5.16
C ASP A 63 -16.48 -0.68 5.10
N THR A 64 -17.48 -0.53 5.99
CA THR A 64 -18.27 0.70 6.10
C THR A 64 -17.41 1.90 6.52
N LEU A 65 -16.50 1.70 7.49
CA LEU A 65 -15.56 2.72 7.95
C LEU A 65 -14.53 3.08 6.86
N VAL A 66 -14.02 2.10 6.11
CA VAL A 66 -13.13 2.33 4.96
C VAL A 66 -13.84 3.17 3.91
N ALA A 67 -15.05 2.79 3.50
CA ALA A 67 -15.81 3.52 2.49
C ALA A 67 -16.09 4.98 2.92
N HIS A 68 -16.37 5.21 4.20
CA HIS A 68 -16.51 6.56 4.75
C HIS A 68 -15.17 7.33 4.72
N GLY A 69 -14.10 6.69 5.20
CA GLY A 69 -12.75 7.27 5.19
C GLY A 69 -12.33 7.68 3.78
N GLN A 70 -12.48 6.81 2.79
CA GLN A 70 -12.11 7.08 1.40
C GLN A 70 -12.94 8.19 0.76
N ARG A 71 -14.23 8.27 1.11
CA ARG A 71 -15.14 9.30 0.56
C ARG A 71 -14.94 10.68 1.17
N TYR A 72 -14.61 10.76 2.46
CA TYR A 72 -14.61 12.02 3.21
C TYR A 72 -13.23 12.41 3.77
N GLY A 73 -12.19 11.61 3.53
CA GLY A 73 -10.86 11.86 4.11
C GLY A 73 -10.81 11.64 5.64
N ASP A 74 -11.72 10.82 6.19
CA ASP A 74 -11.79 10.52 7.62
C ASP A 74 -10.80 9.39 7.96
N PHE A 75 -9.54 9.76 8.20
CA PHE A 75 -8.49 8.81 8.55
C PHE A 75 -8.67 8.16 9.92
N ASP A 76 -9.44 8.77 10.84
CA ASP A 76 -9.73 8.16 12.13
C ASP A 76 -10.74 7.02 11.97
N ALA A 77 -11.72 7.16 11.06
CA ALA A 77 -12.56 6.03 10.64
C ALA A 77 -11.71 4.91 10.02
N MET A 78 -10.71 5.22 9.19
CA MET A 78 -9.79 4.22 8.64
C MET A 78 -8.96 3.51 9.72
N VAL A 79 -8.45 4.24 10.73
CA VAL A 79 -7.75 3.65 11.88
C VAL A 79 -8.66 2.68 12.64
N GLN A 80 -9.92 3.04 12.83
CA GLN A 80 -10.90 2.13 13.45
C GLN A 80 -11.21 0.92 12.57
N ALA A 81 -11.28 1.07 11.25
CA ALA A 81 -11.42 -0.05 10.33
C ALA A 81 -10.26 -1.05 10.46
N ALA A 82 -9.02 -0.55 10.54
CA ALA A 82 -7.84 -1.38 10.76
C ALA A 82 -7.92 -2.14 12.11
N GLN A 83 -8.47 -1.52 13.16
CA GLN A 83 -8.70 -2.21 14.44
C GLN A 83 -9.75 -3.33 14.31
N GLU A 84 -10.81 -3.10 13.54
CA GLU A 84 -11.85 -4.09 13.29
C GLU A 84 -11.35 -5.29 12.49
N TYR A 85 -10.57 -5.07 11.44
CA TYR A 85 -9.93 -6.15 10.71
C TYR A 85 -9.00 -6.99 11.59
N ARG A 86 -8.19 -6.36 12.45
CA ARG A 86 -7.34 -7.09 13.42
C ARG A 86 -8.17 -7.93 14.38
N GLN A 87 -9.28 -7.41 14.88
CA GLN A 87 -10.15 -8.14 15.78
C GLN A 87 -10.86 -9.30 15.05
N ALA A 88 -11.25 -9.11 13.80
CA ALA A 88 -11.78 -10.18 12.95
C ALA A 88 -10.74 -11.30 12.73
N LEU A 89 -9.48 -10.95 12.41
CA LEU A 89 -8.39 -11.93 12.26
C LEU A 89 -8.19 -12.78 13.53
N ARG A 90 -8.14 -12.14 14.71
CA ARG A 90 -7.99 -12.86 15.99
C ARG A 90 -9.10 -13.87 16.28
N LEU A 91 -10.29 -13.65 15.73
CA LEU A 91 -11.43 -14.59 15.87
C LEU A 91 -11.30 -15.79 14.93
N LEU A 92 -10.52 -15.65 13.85
CA LEU A 92 -10.28 -16.70 12.86
C LEU A 92 -8.99 -17.49 13.10
N ASP A 93 -8.05 -16.98 13.92
CA ASP A 93 -6.74 -17.58 14.21
C ASP A 93 -6.77 -18.98 14.89
N GLY A 94 -7.96 -19.55 15.11
CA GLY A 94 -8.15 -20.88 15.72
C GLY A 94 -7.94 -22.10 14.80
N GLY A 95 -7.49 -21.96 13.55
CA GLY A 95 -7.46 -23.12 12.63
C GLY A 95 -6.79 -23.01 11.26
N GLY A 96 -5.77 -22.15 11.09
CA GLY A 96 -4.91 -22.15 9.89
C GLY A 96 -5.16 -21.01 8.89
N HIS A 97 -4.14 -20.74 8.05
CA HIS A 97 -4.22 -19.77 6.95
C HIS A 97 -5.17 -20.29 5.85
N ASP A 98 -6.47 -20.00 6.00
CA ASP A 98 -7.49 -20.17 4.96
C ASP A 98 -7.54 -18.90 4.07
N ILE A 99 -8.06 -19.02 2.85
CA ILE A 99 -8.25 -17.92 1.87
C ILE A 99 -8.92 -16.70 2.52
N ARG A 100 -9.85 -16.93 3.45
CA ARG A 100 -10.55 -15.88 4.21
C ARG A 100 -9.61 -15.01 5.06
N THR A 101 -8.59 -15.63 5.66
CA THR A 101 -7.59 -14.90 6.45
C THR A 101 -6.66 -14.08 5.56
N ALA A 102 -6.28 -14.60 4.39
CA ALA A 102 -5.47 -13.88 3.41
C ALA A 102 -6.21 -12.65 2.83
N GLU A 103 -7.50 -12.78 2.48
CA GLU A 103 -8.28 -11.63 2.01
C GLU A 103 -8.38 -10.54 3.07
N LEU A 104 -8.58 -10.94 4.32
CA LEU A 104 -8.69 -10.01 5.45
C LEU A 104 -7.35 -9.33 5.79
N GLN A 105 -6.24 -10.07 5.74
CA GLN A 105 -4.89 -9.54 5.84
C GLN A 105 -4.59 -8.54 4.71
N TRP A 106 -5.01 -8.84 3.48
CA TRP A 106 -4.87 -7.91 2.35
C TRP A 106 -5.62 -6.61 2.59
N ARG A 107 -6.88 -6.67 3.02
CA ARG A 107 -7.68 -5.49 3.36
C ARG A 107 -7.03 -4.66 4.48
N LEU A 108 -6.49 -5.33 5.51
CA LEU A 108 -5.75 -4.68 6.59
C LEU A 108 -4.49 -3.99 6.06
N ALA A 109 -3.67 -4.66 5.25
CA ALA A 109 -2.47 -4.07 4.65
C ALA A 109 -2.81 -2.84 3.80
N SER A 110 -3.84 -2.93 2.95
CA SER A 110 -4.26 -1.83 2.08
C SER A 110 -4.65 -0.58 2.88
N ILE A 111 -5.46 -0.74 3.94
CA ILE A 111 -5.87 0.41 4.76
C ILE A 111 -4.71 0.98 5.58
N LEU A 112 -3.80 0.13 6.06
CA LEU A 112 -2.58 0.57 6.76
C LEU A 112 -1.67 1.40 5.86
N TYR A 113 -1.52 0.99 4.59
CA TYR A 113 -0.81 1.81 3.61
C TYR A 113 -1.51 3.14 3.38
N GLU A 114 -2.83 3.17 3.18
CA GLU A 114 -3.57 4.43 2.99
C GLU A 114 -3.40 5.39 4.17
N ILE A 115 -3.51 4.90 5.41
CA ILE A 115 -3.27 5.69 6.62
C ILE A 115 -1.83 6.20 6.64
N GLY A 116 -0.86 5.29 6.47
CA GLY A 116 0.56 5.57 6.52
C GLY A 116 1.01 6.60 5.49
N TRP A 117 0.57 6.44 4.24
CA TRP A 117 0.87 7.33 3.13
C TRP A 117 0.30 8.74 3.35
N ASN A 118 -0.96 8.85 3.78
CA ASN A 118 -1.63 10.15 3.91
C ASN A 118 -1.21 10.91 5.18
N ARG A 119 -0.89 10.21 6.26
CA ARG A 119 -0.50 10.81 7.56
C ARG A 119 1.01 10.81 7.80
N ALA A 120 1.82 10.33 6.84
CA ALA A 120 3.25 10.09 7.01
C ALA A 120 3.56 9.24 8.26
N GLU A 121 2.75 8.21 8.52
CA GLU A 121 2.82 7.43 9.74
C GLU A 121 3.68 6.16 9.57
N LEU A 122 4.90 6.21 10.12
CA LEU A 122 5.87 5.11 10.09
C LEU A 122 5.30 3.79 10.65
N ARG A 123 4.48 3.86 11.71
CA ARG A 123 3.90 2.67 12.33
C ARG A 123 2.97 1.93 11.37
N SER A 124 2.05 2.65 10.72
CA SER A 124 1.09 2.06 9.81
C SER A 124 1.77 1.49 8.55
N LEU A 125 2.76 2.20 8.00
CA LEU A 125 3.55 1.68 6.87
C LEU A 125 4.38 0.44 7.27
N GLY A 126 5.03 0.45 8.44
CA GLY A 126 5.80 -0.69 8.94
C GLY A 126 4.93 -1.93 9.17
N GLU A 127 3.72 -1.74 9.70
CA GLU A 127 2.75 -2.82 9.86
C GLU A 127 2.23 -3.33 8.52
N CYS A 128 1.95 -2.44 7.55
CA CYS A 128 1.59 -2.84 6.18
C CYS A 128 2.67 -3.76 5.59
N VAL A 129 3.94 -3.39 5.72
CA VAL A 129 5.08 -4.19 5.26
C VAL A 129 5.11 -5.57 5.94
N SER A 130 4.86 -5.64 7.25
CA SER A 130 4.78 -6.93 7.98
C SER A 130 3.67 -7.82 7.44
N VAL A 131 2.46 -7.29 7.31
CA VAL A 131 1.29 -8.05 6.84
C VAL A 131 1.47 -8.52 5.40
N CYS A 132 2.02 -7.68 4.51
CA CYS A 132 2.34 -8.09 3.14
C CYS A 132 3.38 -9.24 3.10
N ARG A 133 4.39 -9.21 3.98
CA ARG A 133 5.38 -10.30 4.06
C ARG A 133 4.75 -11.60 4.57
N GLU A 134 3.86 -11.53 5.55
CA GLU A 134 3.14 -12.69 6.06
C GLU A 134 2.25 -13.33 4.98
N LEU A 135 1.54 -12.50 4.21
CA LEU A 135 0.75 -12.95 3.04
C LEU A 135 1.62 -13.72 2.03
N LEU A 136 2.84 -13.24 1.78
CA LEU A 136 3.78 -13.84 0.84
C LEU A 136 4.60 -14.99 1.44
N ALA A 137 4.60 -15.19 2.76
CA ALA A 137 5.42 -16.20 3.43
C ALA A 137 5.06 -17.64 3.03
N HIS A 138 3.87 -17.86 2.50
CA HIS A 138 3.38 -19.16 2.04
C HIS A 138 3.68 -19.42 0.56
N ALA A 139 4.30 -18.47 -0.14
CA ALA A 139 4.76 -18.67 -1.51
C ALA A 139 5.84 -19.76 -1.53
N LYS A 140 5.50 -20.92 -2.10
CA LYS A 140 6.39 -22.09 -2.19
C LYS A 140 7.43 -22.01 -3.31
N SER A 141 7.45 -20.89 -4.05
CA SER A 141 8.24 -20.71 -5.26
C SER A 141 8.96 -19.37 -5.20
N GLU A 142 10.20 -19.35 -5.66
CA GLU A 142 10.96 -18.11 -5.88
C GLU A 142 10.35 -17.25 -6.99
N THR A 143 9.59 -17.88 -7.91
CA THR A 143 8.84 -17.18 -8.95
C THR A 143 7.50 -16.70 -8.39
N PRO A 144 7.22 -15.38 -8.40
CA PRO A 144 5.93 -14.81 -7.99
C PRO A 144 4.75 -15.44 -8.75
N ALA A 145 3.67 -15.80 -8.04
CA ALA A 145 2.46 -16.23 -8.72
C ALA A 145 1.82 -15.05 -9.46
N PRO A 146 1.16 -15.26 -10.61
CA PRO A 146 0.50 -14.17 -11.37
C PRO A 146 -0.55 -13.42 -10.55
N ALA A 147 -1.14 -14.04 -9.53
CA ALA A 147 -2.14 -13.40 -8.68
C ALA A 147 -1.53 -12.45 -7.63
N ASP A 148 -0.26 -12.61 -7.25
CA ASP A 148 0.34 -11.92 -6.10
C ASP A 148 0.83 -10.49 -6.41
N PHE A 149 0.70 -10.03 -7.66
CA PHE A 149 1.23 -8.74 -8.10
C PHE A 149 0.80 -7.57 -7.20
N HIS A 150 -0.44 -7.61 -6.71
CA HIS A 150 -1.01 -6.55 -5.89
C HIS A 150 -0.37 -6.51 -4.49
N ILE A 151 -0.01 -7.66 -3.94
CA ILE A 151 0.67 -7.80 -2.64
C ILE A 151 2.12 -7.31 -2.76
N TYR A 152 2.83 -7.75 -3.80
CA TYR A 152 4.18 -7.27 -4.09
C TYR A 152 4.24 -5.77 -4.36
N ARG A 153 3.27 -5.24 -5.14
CA ARG A 153 3.19 -3.80 -5.41
C ARG A 153 2.98 -3.02 -4.11
N LEU A 154 2.04 -3.45 -3.27
CA LEU A 154 1.77 -2.78 -1.99
C LEU A 154 2.96 -2.83 -1.03
N LEU A 155 3.68 -3.96 -0.98
CA LEU A 155 4.92 -4.10 -0.24
C LEU A 155 5.98 -3.09 -0.72
N GLY A 156 6.11 -2.94 -2.04
CA GLY A 156 6.99 -1.95 -2.67
C GLY A 156 6.60 -0.52 -2.32
N ASP A 157 5.33 -0.18 -2.47
CA ASP A 157 4.78 1.16 -2.17
C ASP A 157 5.00 1.54 -0.69
N ALA A 158 4.67 0.64 0.24
CA ALA A 158 4.87 0.89 1.67
C ALA A 158 6.36 0.98 2.06
N SER A 159 7.21 0.13 1.46
CA SER A 159 8.66 0.16 1.72
C SER A 159 9.32 1.41 1.16
N SER A 160 8.92 1.85 -0.04
CA SER A 160 9.40 3.08 -0.67
C SER A 160 9.05 4.29 0.19
N GLU A 161 7.82 4.34 0.71
CA GLU A 161 7.43 5.48 1.55
C GLU A 161 8.09 5.47 2.93
N LEU A 162 8.30 4.29 3.54
CA LEU A 162 9.17 4.18 4.72
C LEU A 162 10.59 4.65 4.43
N ALA A 163 11.11 4.32 3.25
CA ALA A 163 12.45 4.73 2.84
C ALA A 163 12.56 6.24 2.74
N HIS A 164 11.57 6.91 2.15
CA HIS A 164 11.49 8.37 2.08
C HIS A 164 11.43 9.01 3.47
N LEU A 165 10.48 8.58 4.31
CA LEU A 165 10.27 9.17 5.63
C LEU A 165 11.45 8.97 6.59
N GLN A 166 12.29 7.96 6.36
CA GLN A 166 13.44 7.64 7.21
C GLN A 166 14.79 7.86 6.53
N THR A 167 14.79 8.33 5.28
CA THR A 167 16.01 8.43 4.45
C THR A 167 16.81 7.11 4.45
N SER A 168 16.10 5.99 4.27
CA SER A 168 16.63 4.64 4.50
C SER A 168 16.89 3.88 3.19
N ALA A 169 18.17 3.76 2.83
CA ALA A 169 18.58 2.95 1.69
C ALA A 169 18.21 1.47 1.83
N LEU A 170 18.14 0.95 3.06
CA LEU A 170 17.67 -0.42 3.30
C LEU A 170 16.22 -0.59 2.86
N HIS A 171 15.35 0.37 3.18
CA HIS A 171 13.95 0.32 2.79
C HIS A 171 13.76 0.55 1.29
N PHE A 172 14.58 1.39 0.64
CA PHE A 172 14.57 1.49 -0.83
C PHE A 172 14.97 0.18 -1.50
N ARG A 173 15.98 -0.54 -0.99
CA ARG A 173 16.33 -1.88 -1.51
C ARG A 173 15.19 -2.89 -1.35
N GLN A 174 14.47 -2.84 -0.23
CA GLN A 174 13.28 -3.67 -0.02
C GLN A 174 12.16 -3.32 -1.00
N ALA A 175 11.97 -2.02 -1.29
CA ALA A 175 11.02 -1.56 -2.29
C ALA A 175 11.39 -2.05 -3.70
N VAL A 176 12.66 -1.95 -4.08
CA VAL A 176 13.21 -2.48 -5.34
C VAL A 176 12.90 -3.97 -5.49
N ASP A 177 13.24 -4.80 -4.49
CA ASP A 177 12.99 -6.24 -4.53
C ASP A 177 11.49 -6.56 -4.71
N ALA A 178 10.63 -5.85 -3.98
CA ALA A 178 9.19 -6.02 -4.09
C ALA A 178 8.65 -5.59 -5.46
N TYR A 179 9.09 -4.46 -6.01
CA TYR A 179 8.67 -3.99 -7.33
C TYR A 179 9.14 -4.90 -8.47
N VAL A 180 10.36 -5.45 -8.40
CA VAL A 180 10.84 -6.45 -9.37
C VAL A 180 9.93 -7.68 -9.36
N LYS A 181 9.54 -8.17 -8.17
CA LYS A 181 8.61 -9.31 -8.05
C LYS A 181 7.21 -8.97 -8.55
N ALA A 182 6.71 -7.77 -8.28
CA ALA A 182 5.45 -7.27 -8.82
C ALA A 182 5.47 -7.22 -10.35
N ALA A 183 6.52 -6.68 -10.95
CA ALA A 183 6.67 -6.61 -12.40
C ALA A 183 6.66 -8.01 -13.05
N LYS A 184 7.43 -8.96 -12.51
CA LYS A 184 7.44 -10.36 -12.98
C LYS A 184 6.06 -11.02 -12.88
N SER A 185 5.36 -10.79 -11.76
CA SER A 185 3.98 -11.29 -11.55
C SER A 185 2.99 -10.67 -12.57
N MET A 186 3.08 -9.36 -12.83
CA MET A 186 2.23 -8.65 -13.80
C MET A 186 2.49 -9.09 -15.24
N GLU A 187 3.75 -9.34 -15.61
CA GLU A 187 4.11 -9.88 -16.93
C GLU A 187 3.48 -11.25 -17.13
N ALA A 188 3.58 -12.14 -16.14
CA ALA A 188 2.95 -13.45 -16.18
C ALA A 188 1.41 -13.38 -16.23
N ALA A 189 0.82 -12.33 -15.67
CA ALA A 189 -0.63 -12.08 -15.68
C ALA A 189 -1.13 -11.29 -16.91
N GLY A 190 -0.24 -10.75 -17.76
CA GLY A 190 -0.62 -9.90 -18.89
C GLY A 190 -1.18 -8.52 -18.52
N LEU A 191 -0.80 -7.98 -17.36
CA LEU A 191 -1.32 -6.71 -16.82
C LEU A 191 -0.47 -5.51 -17.26
N GLU A 192 -0.79 -4.96 -18.42
CA GLU A 192 0.07 -3.99 -19.12
C GLU A 192 0.09 -2.57 -18.53
N GLU A 193 -1.05 -2.00 -18.11
CA GLU A 193 -1.11 -0.61 -17.60
C GLU A 193 -0.49 -0.48 -16.20
N ASP A 194 -0.73 -1.45 -15.33
CA ASP A 194 -0.20 -1.46 -13.96
C ASP A 194 1.32 -1.68 -13.92
N TRP A 195 1.85 -2.42 -14.90
CA TRP A 195 3.28 -2.68 -15.04
C TRP A 195 4.08 -1.40 -15.21
N CYS A 196 3.64 -0.47 -16.07
CA CYS A 196 4.37 0.80 -16.29
C CYS A 196 4.48 1.64 -15.01
N ARG A 197 3.46 1.61 -14.15
CA ARG A 197 3.49 2.31 -12.86
C ARG A 197 4.46 1.67 -11.88
N VAL A 198 4.48 0.33 -11.80
CA VAL A 198 5.46 -0.39 -10.96
C VAL A 198 6.89 -0.09 -11.42
N GLN A 199 7.13 -0.10 -12.73
CA GLN A 199 8.45 0.21 -13.29
C GLN A 199 8.87 1.66 -13.00
N ALA A 200 7.94 2.62 -13.05
CA ALA A 200 8.21 4.00 -12.68
C ALA A 200 8.68 4.13 -11.22
N ASN A 201 7.98 3.44 -10.31
CA ASN A 201 8.34 3.44 -8.89
C ASN A 201 9.66 2.72 -8.63
N LEU A 202 9.95 1.65 -9.38
CA LEU A 202 11.23 0.95 -9.34
C LEU A 202 12.38 1.87 -9.76
N ALA A 203 12.24 2.58 -10.89
CA ALA A 203 13.24 3.55 -11.36
C ALA A 203 13.47 4.67 -10.33
N HIS A 204 12.40 5.18 -9.71
CA HIS A 204 12.49 6.17 -8.63
C HIS A 204 13.31 5.64 -7.44
N CYS A 205 13.08 4.39 -7.01
CA CYS A 205 13.86 3.80 -5.91
C CYS A 205 15.35 3.69 -6.24
N TRP A 206 15.69 3.40 -7.51
CA TRP A 206 17.08 3.38 -7.96
C TRP A 206 17.71 4.78 -7.97
N GLU A 207 16.96 5.81 -8.39
CA GLU A 207 17.40 7.21 -8.35
C GLU A 207 17.72 7.62 -6.90
N GLU A 208 16.83 7.33 -5.95
CA GLU A 208 17.04 7.61 -4.53
C GLU A 208 18.24 6.85 -3.94
N LEU A 209 18.42 5.58 -4.30
CA LEU A 209 19.60 4.81 -3.89
C LEU A 209 20.90 5.43 -4.42
N SER A 210 20.88 6.00 -5.62
CA SER A 210 22.02 6.74 -6.18
C SER A 210 22.31 7.99 -5.37
N VAL A 211 21.28 8.78 -5.03
CA VAL A 211 21.40 10.00 -4.20
C VAL A 211 21.94 9.68 -2.81
N LEU A 212 21.56 8.53 -2.23
CA LEU A 212 22.05 8.06 -0.93
C LEU A 212 23.49 7.50 -0.96
N GLY A 213 24.21 7.66 -2.08
CA GLY A 213 25.64 7.38 -2.17
C GLY A 213 25.98 5.89 -2.30
N LEU A 214 25.05 5.05 -2.77
CA LEU A 214 25.30 3.62 -2.99
C LEU A 214 25.91 3.30 -4.36
N GLY A 215 26.66 4.26 -4.90
CA GLY A 215 27.44 4.10 -6.12
C GLY A 215 26.70 4.49 -7.39
N THR A 216 27.49 4.79 -8.42
CA THR A 216 27.02 5.18 -9.76
C THR A 216 26.18 4.09 -10.43
N GLU A 217 26.35 2.82 -10.04
CA GLU A 217 25.57 1.69 -10.53
C GLU A 217 24.06 1.86 -10.30
N ALA A 218 23.66 2.36 -9.12
CA ALA A 218 22.25 2.65 -8.84
C ALA A 218 21.69 3.72 -9.80
N GLY A 219 22.47 4.76 -10.10
CA GLY A 219 22.12 5.78 -11.08
C GLY A 219 22.01 5.22 -12.50
N TRP A 220 22.91 4.33 -12.92
CA TRP A 220 22.80 3.65 -14.22
C TRP A 220 21.58 2.73 -14.31
N ASN A 221 21.24 2.01 -13.24
CA ASN A 221 20.04 1.18 -13.16
C ASN A 221 18.76 2.02 -13.28
N ALA A 222 18.72 3.19 -12.61
CA ALA A 222 17.61 4.14 -12.74
C ALA A 222 17.50 4.67 -14.19
N LEU A 223 18.63 5.00 -14.81
CA LEU A 223 18.66 5.49 -16.18
C LEU A 223 18.12 4.43 -17.15
N GLU A 224 18.60 3.20 -17.06
CA GLU A 224 18.14 2.08 -17.89
C GLU A 224 16.63 1.86 -17.74
N ALA A 225 16.13 1.87 -16.50
CA ALA A 225 14.70 1.72 -16.23
C ALA A 225 13.85 2.85 -16.84
N TYR A 226 14.28 4.11 -16.71
CA TYR A 226 13.59 5.24 -17.33
C TYR A 226 13.65 5.21 -18.85
N GLU A 227 14.77 4.83 -19.43
CA GLU A 227 14.92 4.67 -20.89
C GLU A 227 14.03 3.55 -21.43
N ALA A 228 13.97 2.41 -20.75
CA ALA A 228 13.08 1.31 -21.11
C ALA A 228 11.61 1.77 -21.13
N LEU A 229 11.16 2.49 -20.10
CA LEU A 229 9.80 3.03 -20.04
C LEU A 229 9.51 4.12 -21.08
N ALA A 230 10.52 4.91 -21.45
CA ALA A 230 10.44 5.95 -22.46
C ALA A 230 10.24 5.41 -23.89
N VAL A 231 10.80 4.22 -24.16
CA VAL A 231 10.73 3.53 -25.47
C VAL A 231 9.41 2.77 -25.63
N VAL A 232 8.80 2.32 -24.53
CA VAL A 232 7.46 1.70 -24.56
C VAL A 232 6.40 2.77 -24.87
N GLN A 233 6.16 3.00 -26.17
CA GLN A 233 5.20 3.99 -26.69
C GLN A 233 3.84 3.39 -27.09
N THR A 234 3.64 2.09 -26.90
CA THR A 234 2.43 1.37 -27.30
C THR A 234 1.44 1.24 -26.14
N ARG A 235 0.28 0.59 -26.38
CA ARG A 235 -0.88 0.38 -25.47
C ARG A 235 -0.55 0.14 -23.97
N ARG A 236 0.67 -0.32 -23.68
CA ARG A 236 1.28 -0.52 -22.36
C ARG A 236 1.47 0.76 -21.54
N CYS A 237 2.06 1.82 -22.08
CA CYS A 237 2.28 3.08 -21.35
C CYS A 237 1.63 4.25 -22.10
N ARG A 238 0.75 5.01 -21.43
CA ARG A 238 0.15 6.22 -22.03
C ARG A 238 1.26 7.19 -22.47
N PHE A 239 1.08 7.84 -23.63
CA PHE A 239 2.06 8.78 -24.22
C PHE A 239 2.61 9.84 -23.24
N ALA A 240 1.79 10.32 -22.30
CA ALA A 240 2.22 11.29 -21.30
C ALA A 240 3.30 10.74 -20.36
N MET A 241 3.22 9.45 -19.99
CA MET A 241 4.21 8.80 -19.12
C MET A 241 5.54 8.63 -19.84
N ALA A 242 5.52 8.16 -21.09
CA ALA A 242 6.73 7.99 -21.89
C ALA A 242 7.51 9.31 -22.08
N ARG A 243 6.80 10.45 -22.17
CA ARG A 243 7.44 11.78 -22.20
C ARG A 243 8.14 12.09 -20.87
N ILE A 244 7.47 11.88 -19.74
CA ILE A 244 8.04 12.12 -18.40
C ILE A 244 9.30 11.26 -18.21
N MET A 245 9.26 9.99 -18.61
CA MET A 245 10.42 9.11 -18.45
C MET A 245 11.59 9.51 -19.35
N ARG A 246 11.33 10.04 -20.55
CA ARG A 246 12.39 10.62 -21.40
C ARG A 246 13.05 11.81 -20.76
N ASP A 247 12.27 12.69 -20.13
CA ASP A 247 12.81 13.87 -19.47
C ASP A 247 13.66 13.47 -18.24
N LYS A 248 13.19 12.48 -17.45
CA LYS A 248 13.96 11.91 -16.33
C LYS A 248 15.25 11.23 -16.76
N ALA A 249 15.21 10.40 -17.80
CA ALA A 249 16.41 9.78 -18.36
C ALA A 249 17.43 10.83 -18.83
N ARG A 250 16.97 11.93 -19.46
CA ARG A 250 17.85 13.01 -19.91
C ARG A 250 18.54 13.72 -18.74
N GLU A 251 17.78 14.04 -17.69
CA GLU A 251 18.29 14.66 -16.46
C GLU A 251 19.36 13.78 -15.81
N LEU A 252 19.03 12.52 -15.55
CA LEU A 252 19.93 11.59 -14.88
C LEU A 252 21.21 11.33 -15.67
N ARG A 253 21.11 11.22 -17.00
CA ARG A 253 22.27 11.08 -17.88
C ARG A 253 23.21 12.29 -17.81
N SER A 254 22.65 13.50 -17.70
CA SER A 254 23.46 14.72 -17.53
C SER A 254 24.24 14.70 -16.22
N THR A 255 23.60 14.28 -15.13
CA THR A 255 24.23 14.19 -13.80
C THR A 255 25.36 13.16 -13.81
N LEU A 256 25.10 11.94 -14.30
CA LEU A 256 26.10 10.86 -14.36
C LEU A 256 27.28 11.17 -15.29
N ALA A 257 27.06 11.95 -16.34
CA ALA A 257 28.14 12.36 -17.25
C ALA A 257 29.06 13.43 -16.63
N GLY A 258 28.56 14.24 -15.69
CA GLY A 258 29.31 15.28 -14.99
C GLY A 258 30.14 14.79 -13.81
N GLU A 259 29.94 13.56 -13.35
CA GLU A 259 30.68 12.92 -12.24
C GLU A 259 31.97 12.18 -12.69
N ARG A 260 32.33 12.26 -13.98
CA ARG A 260 33.59 11.72 -14.55
C ARG A 260 34.71 12.75 -14.53
#